data_AF-A0A1H5KQ61-F1
#
_entry.id   AF-A0A1H5KQ61-F1
#
_cell.length_a   1.000
_cell.length_b   1.000
_cell.length_c   1.000
_cell.angle_alpha   90.00
_cell.angle_beta   90.00
_cell.angle_gamma   90.00
#
_symmetry.space_group_name_H-M   'P 1'
#
loop_
_entity.id
_entity.type
_entity.pdbx_description
1 polymer ?
#
loop_
_entity_poly.entity_id
_entity_poly.type
_entity_poly.pdbx_seq_one_letter_code
_entity_poly.pdbx_strand_id
1 'polypeptide(L)'
;MEKKEELQMVLLEFVKRGNCFTQKTREVLLEYKKLGGTQNDVVKVLYKMKEENITNQTVQHAVDDILDIATGYCGIEMRVW
;
A
#
# COMPACT_ATOMS: atom_id res chain seq x y z
N MET A 1 -3.81 0.06 20.39
CA MET A 1 -3.46 -0.17 18.98
C MET A 1 -3.87 1.08 18.24
N GLU A 2 -2.91 1.82 17.69
CA GLU A 2 -3.21 3.05 16.96
C GLU A 2 -3.88 2.67 15.63
N LYS A 3 -4.87 3.46 15.16
CA LYS A 3 -5.57 3.20 13.88
C LYS A 3 -4.61 3.04 12.67
N LYS A 4 -3.38 3.56 12.79
CA LYS A 4 -2.31 3.40 11.80
C LYS A 4 -1.80 1.95 11.72
N GLU A 5 -1.73 1.22 12.83
CA GLU A 5 -1.28 -0.17 12.90
C GLU A 5 -2.30 -1.12 12.25
N GLU A 6 -3.60 -0.87 12.43
CA GLU A 6 -4.68 -1.62 11.77
C GLU A 6 -4.62 -1.47 10.24
N LEU A 7 -4.34 -0.26 9.75
CA LEU A 7 -4.23 0.03 8.32
C LEU A 7 -3.03 -0.66 7.66
N GLN A 8 -1.91 -0.80 8.38
CA GLN A 8 -0.78 -1.60 7.91
C GLN A 8 -1.14 -3.09 7.79
N MET A 9 -1.89 -3.63 8.75
CA MET A 9 -2.37 -5.02 8.68
C MET A 9 -3.31 -5.27 7.50
N VAL A 10 -4.16 -4.29 7.16
CA VAL A 10 -5.05 -4.39 5.98
C VAL A 10 -4.25 -4.40 4.68
N LEU A 11 -3.25 -3.51 4.54
CA LEU A 11 -2.38 -3.50 3.35
C LEU A 11 -1.57 -4.80 3.23
N LEU A 12 -1.05 -5.32 4.35
CA LEU A 12 -0.38 -6.63 4.40
C LEU A 12 -1.28 -7.76 3.92
N GLU A 13 -2.55 -7.75 4.33
CA GLU A 13 -3.53 -8.76 3.92
C GLU A 13 -3.86 -8.64 2.42
N PHE A 14 -3.90 -7.43 1.86
CA PHE A 14 -4.10 -7.24 0.42
C PHE A 14 -2.92 -7.79 -0.38
N VAL A 15 -1.69 -7.51 0.05
CA VAL A 15 -0.48 -8.00 -0.61
C VAL A 15 -0.44 -9.53 -0.65
N LYS A 16 -0.87 -10.22 0.42
CA LYS A 16 -0.96 -11.68 0.45
C LYS A 16 -1.94 -12.26 -0.57
N ARG A 17 -2.97 -11.50 -0.94
CA ARG A 17 -4.00 -11.93 -1.92
C ARG A 17 -3.58 -11.68 -3.36
N GLY A 18 -2.56 -10.84 -3.58
CA GLY A 18 -2.10 -10.44 -4.91
C GLY A 18 -3.05 -9.45 -5.60
N ASN A 19 -2.57 -8.81 -6.68
CA ASN A 19 -3.29 -7.79 -7.47
C ASN A 19 -3.89 -6.67 -6.61
N CYS A 20 -3.06 -5.69 -6.28
CA CYS A 20 -3.42 -4.61 -5.36
C CYS A 20 -3.76 -3.30 -6.05
N PHE A 21 -3.71 -3.23 -7.39
CA PHE A 21 -4.10 -2.03 -8.14
C PHE A 21 -5.64 -1.92 -8.21
N THR A 22 -6.28 -1.59 -7.09
CA THR A 22 -7.74 -1.61 -6.96
C THR A 22 -8.28 -0.37 -6.26
N GLN A 23 -9.55 -0.04 -6.52
CA GLN A 23 -10.25 1.04 -5.82
C GLN A 23 -10.26 0.82 -4.30
N LYS A 24 -10.30 -0.45 -3.85
CA LYS A 24 -10.26 -0.78 -2.43
C LYS A 24 -8.93 -0.38 -1.80
N THR A 25 -7.81 -0.69 -2.45
CA THR A 25 -6.48 -0.25 -2.00
C THR A 25 -6.41 1.27 -1.90
N ARG A 26 -6.93 1.97 -2.91
CA ARG A 26 -6.99 3.43 -2.92
C ARG A 26 -7.80 3.99 -1.75
N GLU A 27 -9.00 3.44 -1.49
CA GLU A 27 -9.85 3.86 -0.38
C GLU A 27 -9.14 3.71 0.98
N VAL A 28 -8.45 2.59 1.16
CA VAL A 28 -7.66 2.29 2.37
C VAL A 28 -6.55 3.34 2.56
N LEU A 29 -5.81 3.67 1.50
CA LEU A 29 -4.76 4.68 1.54
C LEU A 29 -5.30 6.11 1.75
N LEU A 30 -6.46 6.44 1.17
CA LEU A 30 -7.14 7.72 1.43
C LEU A 30 -7.56 7.85 2.89
N GLU A 31 -8.09 6.79 3.48
CA GLU A 31 -8.47 6.80 4.89
C GLU A 31 -7.23 6.95 5.79
N TYR A 32 -6.13 6.26 5.45
CA TYR A 32 -4.84 6.44 6.12
C TYR A 32 -4.36 7.90 6.08
N LYS A 33 -4.44 8.54 4.91
CA LYS A 33 -4.09 9.95 4.73
C LYS A 33 -4.95 10.86 5.61
N LYS A 34 -6.28 10.65 5.66
CA LYS A 34 -7.20 11.44 6.49
C LYS A 34 -6.89 11.32 7.99
N LEU A 35 -6.39 10.17 8.43
CA LEU A 35 -5.98 9.92 9.81
C LEU A 35 -4.57 10.48 10.15
N GLY A 36 -3.97 11.27 9.25
CA GLY A 36 -2.65 11.87 9.46
C GLY A 36 -1.49 10.92 9.15
N GLY A 37 -1.75 9.85 8.40
CA GLY A 37 -0.71 9.01 7.81
C GLY A 37 -0.02 9.71 6.65
N THR A 38 1.29 9.48 6.50
CA THR A 38 2.08 10.09 5.42
C THR A 38 2.40 9.09 4.33
N GLN A 39 2.68 9.60 3.12
CA GLN A 39 3.20 8.78 2.03
C GLN A 39 4.48 8.02 2.45
N ASN A 40 5.37 8.70 3.17
CA ASN A 40 6.63 8.12 3.62
C ASN A 40 6.44 6.92 4.58
N ASP A 41 5.41 6.97 5.43
CA ASP A 41 5.08 5.85 6.33
C ASP A 41 4.66 4.62 5.52
N VAL A 42 3.81 4.80 4.50
CA VAL A 42 3.35 3.72 3.62
C VAL A 42 4.54 3.14 2.84
N VAL A 43 5.34 4.01 2.22
CA VAL A 43 6.50 3.61 1.40
C VAL A 43 7.51 2.80 2.21
N LYS A 44 7.81 3.19 3.46
CA LYS A 44 8.71 2.43 4.34
C LYS A 44 8.20 1.02 4.63
N VAL A 45 6.90 0.88 4.92
CA VAL A 45 6.29 -0.43 5.21
C VAL A 45 6.31 -1.33 3.97
N LEU A 46 5.98 -0.76 2.81
CA LEU A 46 5.96 -1.49 1.55
C LEU A 46 7.37 -1.96 1.13
N TYR A 47 8.40 -1.11 1.25
CA TYR A 47 9.77 -1.53 0.94
C TYR A 47 10.28 -2.63 1.87
N LYS A 48 10.03 -2.49 3.18
CA LYS A 48 10.34 -3.57 4.13
C LYS A 48 9.67 -4.89 3.72
N MET A 49 8.42 -4.83 3.25
CA MET A 49 7.70 -6.01 2.77
C MET A 49 8.32 -6.61 1.50
N LYS A 50 8.77 -5.78 0.53
CA LYS A 50 9.51 -6.27 -0.64
C LYS A 50 10.79 -6.97 -0.24
N GLU A 51 11.55 -6.39 0.69
CA GLU A 51 12.81 -6.97 1.18
C GLU A 51 12.58 -8.32 1.85
N GLU A 52 11.58 -8.42 2.73
CA GLU A 52 11.23 -9.66 3.43
C GLU A 52 10.69 -10.76 2.49
N ASN A 53 10.23 -10.39 1.28
CA ASN A 53 9.60 -11.29 0.32
C ASN A 53 10.30 -11.27 -1.05
N ILE A 54 11.62 -11.09 -1.08
CA ILE A 54 12.39 -10.84 -2.30
C ILE A 54 12.20 -11.90 -3.40
N THR A 55 11.94 -13.16 -3.04
CA THR A 55 11.72 -14.26 -3.99
C THR A 55 10.26 -14.47 -4.38
N ASN A 56 9.31 -13.80 -3.73
CA ASN A 56 7.88 -13.97 -3.97
C ASN A 56 7.37 -12.90 -4.94
N GLN A 57 7.37 -13.23 -6.24
CA GLN A 57 6.95 -12.31 -7.30
C GLN A 57 5.52 -11.78 -7.14
N THR A 58 4.60 -12.58 -6.62
CA THR A 58 3.22 -12.14 -6.34
C THR A 58 3.21 -10.99 -5.33
N VAL A 59 4.00 -11.12 -4.27
CA VAL A 59 4.16 -10.06 -3.26
C VAL A 59 4.87 -8.86 -3.86
N GLN A 60 5.92 -9.05 -4.66
CA GLN A 60 6.64 -7.95 -5.32
C GLN A 60 5.68 -7.11 -6.18
N HIS A 61 4.91 -7.74 -7.07
CA HIS A 61 3.95 -7.04 -7.93
C HIS A 61 2.84 -6.37 -7.13
N ALA A 62 2.29 -7.05 -6.13
CA ALA A 62 1.25 -6.48 -5.28
C ALA A 62 1.76 -5.26 -4.49
N VAL A 63 3.02 -5.26 -4.04
CA VAL A 63 3.60 -4.07 -3.42
C VAL A 63 3.80 -2.93 -4.42
N ASP A 64 4.28 -3.24 -5.63
CA ASP A 64 4.46 -2.24 -6.68
C ASP A 64 3.14 -1.55 -7.06
N ASP A 65 2.05 -2.32 -7.17
CA ASP A 65 0.71 -1.76 -7.38
C ASP A 65 0.32 -0.71 -6.32
N ILE A 66 0.59 -1.00 -5.04
CA ILE A 66 0.26 -0.09 -3.93
C ILE A 66 1.20 1.13 -3.95
N LEU A 67 2.48 0.92 -4.28
CA LEU A 67 3.45 2.00 -4.44
C LEU A 67 3.01 2.95 -5.55
N ASP A 68 2.53 2.47 -6.69
CA ASP A 68 2.06 3.32 -7.79
C ASP A 68 0.90 4.23 -7.35
N ILE A 69 -0.06 3.68 -6.60
CA ILE A 69 -1.18 4.42 -6.02
C ILE A 69 -0.71 5.46 -5.00
N ALA A 70 0.24 5.08 -4.14
CA ALA A 70 0.72 5.92 -3.04
C ALA A 70 1.70 7.02 -3.50
N THR A 71 2.51 6.75 -4.52
CA THR A 71 3.55 7.66 -5.03
C THR A 71 3.12 8.46 -6.26
N GLY A 72 1.99 8.08 -6.87
CA GLY A 72 1.40 8.80 -7.98
C GLY A 72 1.89 8.38 -9.36
N TYR A 73 2.63 7.26 -9.47
CA TYR A 73 2.92 6.55 -10.73
C TYR A 73 1.67 5.82 -11.26
N CYS A 74 0.52 6.50 -11.26
CA CYS A 74 -0.76 6.01 -11.75
C CYS A 74 -1.61 7.19 -12.29
N GLY A 75 -2.76 6.85 -12.89
CA GLY A 75 -3.74 7.84 -13.32
C GLY A 75 -4.30 8.67 -12.15
N ILE A 76 -4.80 9.86 -12.46
CA ILE A 76 -5.27 10.83 -11.45
C ILE A 76 -6.44 10.29 -10.62
N GLU A 77 -7.24 9.41 -11.21
CA GLU A 77 -8.35 8.71 -10.58
C GLU A 77 -7.88 7.74 -9.49
N MET A 78 -6.69 7.16 -9.64
CA MET A 78 -6.12 6.19 -8.70
C MET A 78 -5.22 6.83 -7.64
N ARG A 79 -4.60 7.97 -7.95
CA ARG A 79 -3.62 8.65 -7.10
C ARG A 79 -4.17 9.05 -5.72
N VAL A 80 -3.32 8.91 -4.68
CA VAL A 80 -3.65 9.31 -3.30
C VAL A 80 -2.84 10.52 -2.81
N TRP A 81 -1.52 10.51 -3.00
CA TRP A 81 -0.63 11.66 -2.77
C TRP A 81 -0.11 12.15 -4.11
#